data_AF-A0A831RVE7-F1
#
_entry.id   AF-A0A831RVE7-F1
#
_cell.length_a   1.000
_cell.length_b   1.000
_cell.length_c   1.000
_cell.angle_alpha   90.00
_cell.angle_beta   90.00
_cell.angle_gamma   90.00
#
_symmetry.space_group_name_H-M   'P 1'
#
loop_
_entity.id
_entity.type
_entity.pdbx_description
1 polymer ?
#
loop_
_entity_poly.entity_id
_entity_poly.type
_entity_poly.pdbx_seq_one_letter_code
_entity_poly.pdbx_strand_id
1 'polypeptide(L)'
;RSPNRAMINISIIKDVPNTTGTPVEARVSVTAHNLRGQIRRIPLREIKEENAVYYIGVFLVENQESIDFTIEAQPAGDSKILHASLKQQFFTR
;
A
#
# COMPACT_ATOMS: atom_id res chain seq x y z
N ARG A 1 -14.81 -14.17 12.79
CA ARG A 1 -13.92 -13.24 12.06
C ARG A 1 -13.47 -13.95 10.80
N SER A 2 -13.60 -13.37 9.60
CA SER A 2 -13.29 -14.10 8.36
C SER A 2 -11.79 -14.41 8.28
N PRO A 3 -11.38 -15.68 8.10
CA PRO A 3 -9.99 -16.12 8.32
C PRO A 3 -8.96 -15.65 7.26
N ASN A 4 -9.38 -14.96 6.20
CA ASN A 4 -8.57 -14.76 5.00
C ASN A 4 -8.45 -13.28 4.59
N ARG A 5 -8.40 -12.34 5.55
CA ARG A 5 -8.22 -10.91 5.25
C ARG A 5 -6.79 -10.45 5.53
N ALA A 6 -6.17 -9.86 4.52
CA ALA A 6 -4.92 -9.14 4.64
C ALA A 6 -5.15 -7.62 4.53
N MET A 7 -4.17 -6.86 5.02
CA MET A 7 -4.16 -5.40 4.95
C MET A 7 -2.82 -4.92 4.41
N ILE A 8 -2.86 -3.94 3.53
CA ILE A 8 -1.70 -3.12 3.15
C ILE A 8 -1.91 -1.72 3.71
N ASN A 9 -0.88 -1.16 4.34
CA ASN A 9 -0.85 0.22 4.79
C ASN A 9 0.31 0.93 4.07
N ILE A 10 0.01 2.07 3.47
CA ILE A 10 0.97 2.91 2.77
C ILE A 10 0.92 4.32 3.37
N SER A 11 2.09 4.86 3.69
CA SER A 11 2.29 6.25 4.10
C SER A 11 3.36 6.87 3.21
N ILE A 12 3.12 8.11 2.78
CA ILE A 12 4.06 8.86 1.96
C ILE A 12 4.66 9.95 2.83
N ILE A 13 5.97 9.90 3.03
CA ILE A 13 6.70 10.82 3.89
C ILE A 13 7.67 11.62 3.04
N LYS A 14 7.60 12.95 3.14
CA LYS A 14 8.62 13.85 2.65
C LYS A 14 9.75 13.89 3.66
N ASP A 15 10.94 13.51 3.22
CA ASP A 15 12.13 13.57 4.07
C ASP A 15 12.46 15.02 4.44
N VAL A 16 12.75 15.24 5.72
CA VAL A 16 13.13 16.53 6.28
C VAL A 16 14.30 16.27 7.24
N PRO A 17 15.49 16.86 6.99
CA PRO A 17 16.69 16.56 7.75
C PRO A 17 16.49 16.69 9.26
N ASN A 18 17.02 15.72 10.03
CA ASN A 18 16.94 15.64 11.49
C ASN A 18 15.52 15.52 12.07
N THR A 19 14.56 15.01 11.29
CA THR A 19 13.19 14.69 11.74
C THR A 19 12.74 13.31 11.25
N THR A 20 11.52 12.89 11.59
CA THR A 20 10.87 11.71 11.01
C THR A 20 10.23 11.97 9.64
N GLY A 21 10.44 13.16 9.08
CA GLY A 21 9.79 13.63 7.87
C GLY A 21 8.36 14.13 8.11
N THR A 22 7.73 14.61 7.05
CA THR A 22 6.36 15.15 7.07
C THR A 22 5.45 14.27 6.21
N PRO A 23 4.28 13.83 6.70
CA PRO A 23 3.33 13.11 5.87
C PRO A 23 2.81 13.99 4.74
N VAL A 24 2.68 13.42 3.55
CA VAL A 24 2.19 14.11 2.36
C VAL A 24 1.03 13.34 1.75
N GLU A 25 -0.05 14.06 1.42
CA GLU A 25 -1.16 13.49 0.66
C GLU A 25 -0.69 13.08 -0.73
N ALA A 26 -1.21 11.97 -1.24
CA ALA A 26 -0.81 11.45 -2.54
C ALA A 26 -1.98 10.73 -3.24
N ARG A 27 -1.96 10.75 -4.57
CA ARG A 27 -2.75 9.79 -5.35
C ARG A 27 -2.00 8.46 -5.35
N VAL A 28 -2.53 7.48 -4.63
CA VAL A 28 -1.91 6.15 -4.50
C VAL A 28 -2.67 5.10 -5.31
N SER A 29 -1.91 4.29 -6.05
CA SER A 29 -2.39 3.11 -6.76
C SER A 29 -1.64 1.87 -6.25
N VAL A 30 -2.37 0.76 -6.07
CA VAL A 30 -1.77 -0.54 -5.71
C VAL A 30 -2.34 -1.61 -6.61
N THR A 31 -1.44 -2.37 -7.23
CA THR A 31 -1.75 -3.57 -8.00
C THR A 31 -1.10 -4.76 -7.31
N ALA A 32 -1.84 -5.85 -7.16
CA ALA A 32 -1.38 -7.11 -6.60
C ALA A 32 -1.32 -8.17 -7.70
N HIS A 33 -0.17 -8.82 -7.83
CA HIS A 33 0.10 -9.91 -8.75
C HIS A 33 0.41 -11.17 -7.94
N ASN A 34 -0.29 -12.27 -8.19
CA ASN A 34 0.06 -13.56 -7.57
C ASN A 34 0.74 -14.51 -8.56
N LEU A 35 1.26 -15.62 -8.04
CA LEU A 35 1.97 -16.63 -8.84
C LEU A 35 1.08 -17.34 -9.88
N ARG A 36 -0.25 -17.20 -9.78
CA ARG A 36 -1.21 -17.71 -10.77
C ARG A 36 -1.40 -16.75 -11.95
N GLY A 37 -0.67 -15.63 -11.98
CA GLY A 37 -0.81 -14.59 -12.99
C GLY A 37 -2.08 -13.74 -12.82
N GLN A 38 -2.78 -13.85 -11.69
CA GLN A 38 -3.93 -12.99 -11.42
C GLN A 38 -3.45 -11.59 -11.03
N ILE A 39 -3.99 -10.59 -11.69
CA ILE A 39 -3.72 -9.18 -11.44
C ILE A 39 -4.98 -8.55 -10.90
N ARG A 40 -4.88 -7.86 -9.75
CA ARG A 40 -6.01 -7.13 -9.17
C ARG A 40 -5.58 -5.78 -8.64
N ARG A 41 -6.41 -4.76 -8.86
CA ARG A 41 -6.25 -3.46 -8.20
C ARG A 41 -6.76 -3.57 -6.77
N ILE A 42 -5.99 -3.07 -5.81
CA ILE A 42 -6.42 -3.02 -4.41
C ILE A 42 -7.11 -1.67 -4.17
N PRO A 43 -8.41 -1.65 -3.82
CA PRO A 43 -9.07 -0.42 -3.44
C PRO A 43 -8.46 0.10 -2.13
N LEU A 44 -8.11 1.39 -2.12
CA LEU A 44 -7.53 2.05 -0.97
C LEU A 44 -8.54 3.02 -0.37
N ARG A 45 -8.57 3.07 0.96
CA ARG A 45 -9.23 4.12 1.72
C ARG A 45 -8.17 5.04 2.31
N GLU A 46 -8.30 6.33 2.06
CA GLU A 46 -7.50 7.35 2.70
C GLU A 46 -8.01 7.60 4.12
N ILE A 47 -7.08 7.72 5.07
CA ILE A 47 -7.34 8.08 6.46
C ILE A 47 -6.40 9.23 6.81
N LYS A 48 -6.98 10.36 7.20
CA LYS A 48 -6.24 11.52 7.69
C LYS A 48 -6.37 11.57 9.20
N GLU A 49 -5.23 11.64 9.87
CA GLU A 49 -5.11 11.93 11.29
C GLU A 49 -4.31 13.23 11.45
N GLU A 50 -4.29 13.80 12.65
CA GLU A 50 -3.70 15.13 12.91
C GLU A 50 -2.25 15.25 12.39
N ASN A 51 -1.47 14.17 12.47
CA ASN A 51 -0.06 14.15 12.06
C ASN A 51 0.27 12.98 11.12
N ALA A 52 -0.71 12.42 10.40
CA ALA A 52 -0.48 11.29 9.50
C ALA A 52 -1.52 11.16 8.38
N VAL A 53 -1.09 10.61 7.25
CA VAL A 53 -1.96 10.21 6.14
C VAL A 53 -1.67 8.74 5.81
N TYR A 54 -2.70 7.90 5.84
CA TYR A 54 -2.63 6.48 5.55
C TYR A 54 -3.51 6.11 4.37
N TYR A 55 -3.00 5.24 3.51
CA TYR A 55 -3.75 4.58 2.44
C TYR A 55 -3.88 3.10 2.78
N ILE A 56 -5.06 2.70 3.24
CA ILE A 56 -5.32 1.35 3.72
C ILE A 56 -6.12 0.57 2.68
N GLY A 57 -5.55 -0.54 2.22
CA GLY A 57 -6.23 -1.54 1.40
C GLY A 57 -6.50 -2.80 2.20
N VAL A 58 -7.71 -3.34 2.08
CA VAL A 58 -8.10 -4.63 2.68
C VAL A 58 -8.54 -5.56 1.57
N PHE A 59 -8.00 -6.78 1.54
CA PHE A 59 -8.25 -7.75 0.48
C PHE A 59 -8.22 -9.18 1.01
N LEU A 60 -8.78 -10.10 0.21
CA LEU A 60 -8.77 -11.52 0.53
C LEU A 60 -7.46 -12.18 0.07
N VAL A 61 -6.94 -13.08 0.90
CA VAL A 61 -5.76 -13.89 0.59
C VAL A 61 -6.01 -15.37 0.85
N GLU A 62 -5.37 -16.22 0.08
CA GLU A 62 -5.33 -17.66 0.35
C GLU A 62 -4.14 -18.04 1.24
N ASN A 63 -4.22 -19.19 1.89
CA ASN A 63 -3.09 -19.70 2.67
C ASN A 63 -1.89 -19.98 1.74
N GLN A 64 -0.70 -19.52 2.14
CA GLN A 64 0.54 -19.59 1.38
C GLN A 64 0.53 -18.81 0.06
N GLU A 65 -0.41 -17.87 -0.12
CA GLU A 65 -0.44 -17.01 -1.29
C GLU A 65 0.72 -16.00 -1.24
N SER A 66 1.61 -16.05 -2.24
CA SER A 66 2.62 -15.02 -2.49
C SER A 66 2.07 -13.97 -3.43
N ILE A 67 2.14 -12.71 -2.99
CA ILE A 67 1.67 -11.55 -3.74
C ILE A 67 2.83 -10.57 -3.92
N ASP A 68 3.04 -10.19 -5.17
CA ASP A 68 3.90 -9.10 -5.60
C ASP A 68 3.03 -7.84 -5.76
N PHE A 69 3.21 -6.87 -4.86
CA PHE A 69 2.56 -5.57 -4.92
C PHE A 69 3.40 -4.60 -5.73
N THR A 70 2.77 -3.91 -6.67
CA THR A 70 3.29 -2.70 -7.32
C THR A 70 2.52 -1.51 -6.78
N ILE A 71 3.24 -0.54 -6.24
CA ILE A 71 2.71 0.68 -5.65
C ILE A 71 3.20 1.85 -6.48
N GLU A 72 2.27 2.72 -6.89
CA GLU A 72 2.58 4.02 -7.46
C GLU A 72 1.97 5.10 -6.59
N ALA A 73 2.75 6.12 -6.27
CA ALA A 73 2.27 7.26 -5.50
C ALA A 73 2.68 8.56 -6.19
N GLN A 74 1.70 9.44 -6.42
CA GLN A 74 1.95 10.80 -6.86
C GLN A 74 1.66 11.76 -5.70
N PRO A 75 2.68 12.28 -5.00
CA PRO A 75 2.50 13.27 -3.94
C PRO A 75 1.78 14.52 -4.46
N ALA A 76 0.93 15.12 -3.63
CA ALA A 76 0.22 16.34 -3.96
C ALA A 76 1.23 17.49 -4.19
N GLY A 77 1.07 18.20 -5.30
CA GLY A 77 1.98 19.28 -5.68
C GLY A 77 3.29 18.82 -6.33
N ASP A 78 3.50 17.52 -6.56
CA ASP A 78 4.64 16.97 -7.28
C ASP A 78 4.17 16.22 -8.55
N SER A 79 4.87 16.43 -9.66
CA SER A 79 4.64 15.69 -10.91
C SER A 79 5.35 14.33 -10.93
N LYS A 80 6.32 14.11 -10.04
CA LYS A 80 7.08 12.87 -9.97
C LYS A 80 6.23 11.75 -9.37
N ILE A 81 6.14 10.64 -10.10
CA ILE A 81 5.55 9.40 -9.61
C ILE A 81 6.64 8.60 -8.88
N LEU A 82 6.33 8.20 -7.65
CA LEU A 82 7.13 7.28 -6.85
C LEU A 82 6.67 5.86 -7.17
N HIS A 83 7.63 4.96 -7.40
CA HIS A 83 7.37 3.54 -7.62
C HIS A 83 7.98 2.73 -6.48
N ALA A 84 7.20 1.80 -5.92
CA ALA A 84 7.67 0.84 -4.94
C ALA A 84 7.11 -0.55 -5.25
N SER A 85 7.84 -1.59 -4.86
CA SER A 85 7.38 -2.97 -4.95
C SER A 85 7.61 -3.71 -3.64
N LEU A 86 6.64 -4.54 -3.27
CA LEU A 86 6.72 -5.38 -2.07
C LEU A 86 6.29 -6.79 -2.44
N LYS A 87 7.11 -7.80 -2.10
CA LYS A 87 6.70 -9.20 -2.19
C LYS A 87 6.38 -9.72 -0.80
N GLN A 88 5.21 -10.31 -0.63
CA GLN A 88 4.77 -10.85 0.66
C GLN A 88 4.05 -12.18 0.47
N GLN A 89 4.43 -13.19 1.26
CA GLN A 89 3.67 -14.42 1.40
C GLN A 89 2.73 -14.34 2.60
N PHE A 90 1.47 -14.71 2.41
CA PHE A 90 0.44 -14.71 3.45
C PHE A 90 0.16 -16.12 3.95
N PHE A 91 -0.03 -16.27 5.25
CA PHE A 91 -0.40 -17.52 5.92
C PHE A 91 -1.68 -17.30 6.73
N THR A 92 -2.67 -18.17 6.59
CA THR A 92 -4.02 -17.98 7.18
C THR A 92 -4.48 -19.14 8.06
N ARG A 93 -3.57 -20.07 8.38
CA ARG A 93 -3.81 -21.24 9.24
C ARG A 93 -3.10 -21.09 10.58
#